data_AF-A0A8H7V1D9-F1
#
_entry.id   AF-A0A8H7V1D9-F1
#
_cell.length_a   1.000
_cell.length_b   1.000
_cell.length_c   1.000
_cell.angle_alpha   90.00
_cell.angle_beta   90.00
_cell.angle_gamma   90.00
#
_symmetry.space_group_name_H-M   'P 1'
#
loop_
_entity.id
_entity.type
_entity.pdbx_description
1 polymer ?
#
loop_
_entity_poly.entity_id
_entity_poly.type
_entity_poly.pdbx_seq_one_letter_code
_entity_poly.pdbx_strand_id
1 'polypeptide(L)'
;MTSSDFKLFLQYYNSVYNHAEYIGCTSGLSADHLAMLGYIQVDNSIAKFVSFEMFHNAYKSTESSIKNNRGSFVLAFSSKNGSLSPAQIQYFFRHEVAVMNNQDEFVTVKHTFAMVKWFKPPHLELSSFHIAAEYIELCSSEFEEQSVMSIIPMHYIHSPIAIKLNYIDNMHAFVKMPEQLII
;
A
#
# COMPACT_ATOMS: atom_id res chain seq x y z
N MET A 1 9.53 -12.39 1.40
CA MET A 1 8.08 -12.17 1.64
C MET A 1 7.50 -13.44 2.28
N THR A 2 6.42 -13.40 3.06
CA THR A 2 5.76 -14.64 3.53
C THR A 2 5.03 -15.33 2.37
N SER A 3 4.71 -16.63 2.51
CA SER A 3 3.96 -17.35 1.46
C SER A 3 2.57 -16.76 1.20
N SER A 4 1.89 -16.29 2.26
CA SER A 4 0.59 -15.62 2.16
C SER A 4 0.70 -14.26 1.46
N ASP A 5 1.69 -13.44 1.82
CA ASP A 5 1.91 -12.13 1.20
C ASP A 5 2.26 -12.30 -0.29
N PHE A 6 3.01 -13.35 -0.65
CA PHE A 6 3.37 -13.62 -2.04
C PHE A 6 2.15 -14.00 -2.89
N LYS A 7 1.19 -14.76 -2.34
CA LYS A 7 -0.07 -15.05 -3.03
C LYS A 7 -0.87 -13.78 -3.30
N LEU A 8 -0.96 -12.87 -2.33
CA LEU A 8 -1.61 -11.57 -2.51
C LEU A 8 -0.91 -10.72 -3.57
N PHE A 9 0.42 -10.79 -3.61
CA PHE A 9 1.22 -10.06 -4.58
C PHE A 9 1.08 -10.58 -6.01
N LEU A 10 0.98 -11.91 -6.20
CA LEU A 10 0.62 -12.49 -7.49
C LEU A 10 -0.78 -12.08 -7.94
N GLN A 11 -1.74 -12.11 -7.02
CA GLN A 11 -3.10 -11.63 -7.30
C GLN A 11 -3.14 -10.14 -7.66
N TYR A 12 -2.27 -9.33 -7.05
CA TYR A 12 -2.12 -7.92 -7.38
C TYR A 12 -1.66 -7.72 -8.83
N TYR A 13 -0.62 -8.43 -9.28
CA TYR A 13 -0.16 -8.27 -10.66
C TYR A 13 -1.22 -8.70 -11.67
N ASN A 14 -1.90 -9.83 -11.42
CA ASN A 14 -2.98 -10.31 -12.28
C ASN A 14 -4.21 -9.39 -12.31
N SER A 15 -4.46 -8.60 -11.26
CA SER A 15 -5.59 -7.67 -11.24
C SER A 15 -5.27 -6.31 -11.87
N VAL A 16 -4.00 -5.89 -11.83
CA VAL A 16 -3.56 -4.58 -12.33
C VAL A 16 -3.10 -4.66 -13.78
N TYR A 17 -2.45 -5.75 -14.19
CA TYR A 17 -1.89 -5.93 -15.52
C TYR A 17 -2.68 -7.01 -16.27
N ASN A 18 -3.58 -6.58 -17.14
CA ASN A 18 -4.45 -7.48 -17.92
C ASN A 18 -3.77 -8.07 -19.18
N HIS A 19 -2.49 -7.79 -19.40
CA HIS A 19 -1.80 -8.12 -20.66
C HIS A 19 -1.07 -9.46 -20.62
N ALA A 20 -0.91 -10.06 -19.43
CA ALA A 20 -0.27 -11.35 -19.26
C ALA A 20 -0.74 -12.02 -17.97
N GLU A 21 -0.63 -13.35 -17.90
CA GLU A 21 -0.91 -14.10 -16.69
C GLU A 21 0.38 -14.23 -15.86
N TYR A 22 0.35 -13.71 -14.63
CA TYR A 22 1.50 -13.72 -13.73
C TYR A 22 1.48 -14.95 -12.85
N ILE A 23 2.52 -15.76 -12.93
CA ILE A 23 2.67 -17.01 -12.17
C ILE A 23 3.87 -16.95 -11.24
N GLY A 24 3.79 -17.66 -10.12
CA GLY A 24 4.94 -17.84 -9.24
C GLY A 24 6.03 -18.71 -9.89
N CYS A 25 7.25 -18.68 -9.35
CA CYS A 25 8.33 -19.56 -9.80
C CYS A 25 7.91 -21.04 -9.79
N THR A 26 7.68 -21.61 -10.98
CA THR A 26 7.44 -23.04 -11.18
C THR A 26 8.75 -23.73 -11.51
N SER A 27 9.12 -24.75 -10.73
CA SER A 27 10.28 -25.58 -11.01
C SER A 27 10.06 -26.39 -12.29
N GLY A 28 10.74 -26.03 -13.39
CA GLY A 28 10.85 -26.91 -14.56
C GLY A 28 10.80 -26.24 -15.95
N LEU A 29 10.33 -24.99 -16.05
CA LEU A 29 10.29 -24.25 -17.31
C LEU A 29 11.19 -23.02 -17.25
N SER A 30 11.92 -22.71 -18.33
CA SER A 30 12.67 -21.46 -18.42
C SER A 30 11.73 -20.27 -18.57
N ALA A 31 12.14 -19.10 -18.09
CA ALA A 31 11.38 -17.86 -18.23
C ALA A 31 11.00 -17.57 -19.69
N ASP A 32 11.91 -17.86 -20.63
CA ASP A 32 11.66 -17.69 -22.07
C ASP A 32 10.52 -18.59 -22.58
N HIS A 33 10.45 -19.83 -22.08
CA HIS A 33 9.42 -20.77 -22.48
C HIS A 33 8.05 -20.38 -21.90
N LEU A 34 8.02 -19.87 -20.67
CA LEU A 34 6.83 -19.32 -20.05
C LEU A 34 6.33 -18.07 -20.79
N ALA A 35 7.24 -17.19 -21.18
CA ALA A 35 6.94 -16.01 -21.96
C ALA A 35 6.31 -16.35 -23.32
N MET A 36 6.81 -17.39 -24.01
CA MET A 36 6.20 -17.89 -25.25
C MET A 36 4.77 -18.40 -25.07
N LEU A 37 4.44 -18.91 -23.87
CA LEU A 37 3.10 -19.37 -23.51
C LEU A 37 2.20 -18.24 -22.98
N GLY A 38 2.70 -16.99 -22.94
CA GLY A 38 1.97 -15.82 -22.44
C GLY A 38 2.01 -15.65 -20.91
N TYR A 39 2.87 -16.40 -20.22
CA TYR A 39 3.05 -16.32 -18.77
C TYR A 39 4.25 -15.46 -18.40
N ILE A 40 4.10 -14.66 -17.35
CA ILE A 40 5.19 -13.90 -16.74
C ILE A 40 5.51 -14.50 -15.37
N GLN A 41 6.75 -14.95 -15.22
CA GLN A 41 7.23 -15.45 -13.94
C GLN A 41 7.52 -14.29 -12.98
N VAL A 42 6.96 -14.39 -11.77
CA VAL A 42 7.18 -13.45 -10.67
C VAL A 42 7.98 -14.14 -9.57
N ASP A 43 9.07 -13.52 -9.16
CA ASP A 43 9.89 -13.98 -8.05
C ASP A 43 9.27 -13.54 -6.70
N ASN A 44 9.46 -14.35 -5.66
CA ASN A 44 9.08 -13.99 -4.30
C ASN A 44 10.14 -13.11 -3.60
N SER A 45 11.29 -12.92 -4.25
CA SER A 45 12.37 -12.07 -3.79
C SER A 45 11.98 -10.60 -3.88
N ILE A 46 12.01 -9.92 -2.74
CA ILE A 46 11.74 -8.49 -2.64
C ILE A 46 12.82 -7.80 -1.82
N ALA A 47 13.17 -6.58 -2.22
CA ALA A 47 14.04 -5.72 -1.43
C ALA A 47 13.19 -4.90 -0.45
N LYS A 48 13.11 -5.31 0.82
CA LYS A 48 12.43 -4.57 1.88
C LYS A 48 13.26 -3.38 2.37
N PHE A 49 12.58 -2.31 2.75
CA PHE A 49 13.21 -1.17 3.42
C PHE A 49 12.23 -0.51 4.40
N VAL A 50 12.79 0.20 5.38
CA VAL A 50 12.07 0.66 6.57
C VAL A 50 11.63 2.12 6.51
N SER A 51 12.18 2.90 5.57
CA SER A 51 11.86 4.30 5.40
C SER A 51 11.97 4.72 3.95
N PHE A 52 11.15 5.68 3.54
CA PHE A 52 11.16 6.24 2.21
C PHE A 52 10.95 7.75 2.30
N GLU A 53 11.70 8.51 1.51
CA GLU A 53 11.52 9.96 1.41
C GLU A 53 10.90 10.30 0.06
N MET A 54 9.76 10.99 0.08
CA MET A 54 9.06 11.44 -1.12
C MET A 54 8.53 12.85 -0.89
N PHE A 55 8.76 13.76 -1.84
CA PHE A 55 8.24 15.13 -1.79
C PHE A 55 8.45 15.82 -0.42
N HIS A 56 9.68 15.74 0.11
CA HIS A 56 10.09 16.30 1.42
C HIS A 56 9.42 15.67 2.65
N ASN A 57 8.61 14.63 2.47
CA ASN A 57 8.02 13.86 3.55
C ASN A 57 8.82 12.56 3.77
N ALA A 58 9.18 12.32 5.02
CA ALA A 58 9.80 11.07 5.45
C ALA A 58 8.73 10.10 5.96
N TYR A 59 8.50 9.03 5.21
CA TYR A 59 7.61 7.94 5.56
C TYR A 59 8.40 6.81 6.22
N LYS A 60 7.77 6.18 7.21
CA LYS A 60 8.40 5.15 8.05
C LYS A 60 7.50 3.94 8.16
N SER A 61 8.07 2.75 8.10
CA SER A 61 7.31 1.53 8.38
C SER A 61 7.13 1.33 9.89
N THR A 62 6.15 0.53 10.30
CA THR A 62 6.04 0.07 11.70
C THR A 62 7.28 -0.73 12.13
N GLU A 63 7.91 -1.46 11.20
CA GLU A 63 9.18 -2.15 11.44
C GLU A 63 10.34 -1.19 11.83
N SER A 64 10.24 0.10 11.48
CA SER A 64 11.28 1.11 11.75
C SER A 64 11.19 1.80 13.13
N SER A 65 10.01 1.83 13.75
CA SER A 65 9.74 2.68 14.92
C SER A 65 8.87 1.98 15.95
N ILE A 66 9.49 1.08 16.71
CA ILE A 66 8.83 0.23 17.73
C ILE A 66 8.10 1.06 18.81
N LYS A 67 8.60 2.26 19.14
CA LYS A 67 8.06 3.03 20.28
C LYS A 67 6.77 3.79 19.96
N ASN A 68 6.71 4.48 18.81
CA ASN A 68 5.63 5.46 18.57
C ASN A 68 5.00 5.35 17.17
N ASN A 69 5.46 4.45 16.28
CA ASN A 69 4.95 4.32 14.91
C ASN A 69 4.90 5.65 14.12
N ARG A 70 5.74 6.63 14.51
CA ARG A 70 5.71 7.98 13.94
C ARG A 70 6.14 7.93 12.48
N GLY A 71 5.32 8.50 11.61
CA GLY A 71 5.54 8.50 10.15
C GLY A 71 5.05 7.25 9.43
N SER A 72 4.44 6.29 10.15
CA SER A 72 3.80 5.11 9.55
C SER A 72 2.34 5.31 9.18
N PHE A 73 1.71 6.34 9.75
CA PHE A 73 0.32 6.66 9.44
C PHE A 73 0.27 7.59 8.24
N VAL A 74 -0.52 7.21 7.24
CA VAL A 74 -0.67 7.94 5.99
C VAL A 74 -2.11 8.01 5.57
N LEU A 75 -2.41 9.01 4.75
CA LEU A 75 -3.57 9.03 3.90
C LEU A 75 -3.15 8.50 2.52
N ALA A 76 -3.85 7.50 2.00
CA ALA A 76 -3.54 6.88 0.72
C ALA A 76 -4.80 6.57 -0.08
N PHE A 77 -4.67 6.54 -1.40
CA PHE A 77 -5.76 6.17 -2.30
C PHE A 77 -6.07 4.67 -2.18
N SER A 78 -7.30 4.34 -1.80
CA SER A 78 -7.79 2.97 -1.74
C SER A 78 -8.60 2.66 -3.00
N SER A 79 -8.07 1.78 -3.86
CA SER A 79 -8.79 1.32 -5.05
C SER A 79 -10.12 0.62 -4.72
N LYS A 80 -10.25 0.07 -3.50
CA LYS A 80 -11.49 -0.54 -3.01
C LYS A 80 -12.59 0.50 -2.79
N ASN A 81 -12.23 1.65 -2.21
CA ASN A 81 -13.19 2.69 -1.84
C ASN A 81 -13.29 3.82 -2.89
N GLY A 82 -12.35 3.86 -3.85
CA GLY A 82 -12.22 4.95 -4.81
C GLY A 82 -11.90 6.30 -4.17
N SER A 83 -11.35 6.30 -2.96
CA SER A 83 -11.16 7.50 -2.15
C SER A 83 -9.90 7.43 -1.29
N LEU A 84 -9.49 8.58 -0.77
CA LEU A 84 -8.41 8.66 0.22
C LEU A 84 -8.88 8.07 1.54
N SER A 85 -8.14 7.09 2.06
CA SER A 85 -8.43 6.39 3.30
C SER A 85 -7.20 6.38 4.21
N PRO A 86 -7.37 6.46 5.54
CA PRO A 86 -6.26 6.36 6.47
C PRO A 86 -5.72 4.93 6.52
N ALA A 87 -4.39 4.82 6.55
CA ALA A 87 -3.70 3.55 6.58
C ALA A 87 -2.44 3.61 7.45
N GLN A 88 -1.94 2.44 7.82
CA GLN A 88 -0.66 2.28 8.51
C GLN A 88 0.30 1.41 7.69
N ILE A 89 1.46 1.98 7.34
CA ILE A 89 2.52 1.31 6.59
C ILE A 89 3.19 0.25 7.45
N GLN A 90 3.11 -1.00 7.01
CA GLN A 90 3.76 -2.13 7.68
C GLN A 90 5.22 -2.28 7.24
N TYR A 91 5.48 -2.23 5.93
CA TYR A 91 6.82 -2.22 5.34
C TYR A 91 6.76 -1.71 3.91
N PHE A 92 7.90 -1.23 3.41
CA PHE A 92 8.06 -0.92 2.00
C PHE A 92 8.86 -2.02 1.31
N PHE A 93 8.64 -2.17 0.00
CA PHE A 93 9.44 -3.09 -0.79
C PHE A 93 9.56 -2.66 -2.24
N ARG A 94 10.66 -3.07 -2.87
CA ARG A 94 10.87 -2.97 -4.30
C ARG A 94 10.84 -4.36 -4.91
N HIS A 95 10.24 -4.46 -6.08
CA HIS A 95 10.19 -5.67 -6.88
C HIS A 95 10.51 -5.37 -8.33
N GLU A 96 11.24 -6.27 -8.98
CA GLU A 96 11.57 -6.19 -10.39
C GLU A 96 10.80 -7.28 -11.12
N VAL A 97 10.00 -6.90 -12.12
CA VAL A 97 9.19 -7.84 -12.88
C VAL A 97 9.32 -7.54 -14.36
N ALA A 98 9.33 -8.58 -15.19
CA ALA A 98 9.17 -8.41 -16.62
C ALA A 98 7.72 -7.96 -16.91
N VAL A 99 7.55 -6.97 -17.76
CA VAL A 99 6.24 -6.58 -18.29
C VAL A 99 6.36 -6.46 -19.81
N MET A 100 5.29 -6.78 -20.51
CA MET A 100 5.20 -6.54 -21.94
C MET A 100 4.93 -5.05 -22.17
N ASN A 101 5.75 -4.40 -22.99
CA ASN A 101 5.51 -3.02 -23.39
C ASN A 101 4.55 -2.94 -24.60
N ASN A 102 4.23 -1.73 -25.05
CA ASN A 102 3.34 -1.51 -26.20
C ASN A 102 3.92 -1.95 -27.56
N GLN A 103 5.16 -2.44 -27.58
CA GLN A 103 5.88 -2.93 -28.76
C GLN A 103 6.04 -4.46 -28.72
N ASP A 104 5.31 -5.14 -27.83
CA ASP A 104 5.37 -6.58 -27.59
C ASP A 104 6.75 -7.09 -27.13
N GLU A 105 7.56 -6.21 -26.53
CA GLU A 105 8.85 -6.54 -25.95
C GLU A 105 8.77 -6.67 -24.43
N PHE A 106 9.49 -7.66 -23.87
CA PHE A 106 9.62 -7.80 -22.43
C PHE A 106 10.65 -6.81 -21.89
N VAL A 107 10.21 -5.92 -21.00
CA VAL A 107 11.07 -4.98 -20.30
C VAL A 107 11.01 -5.24 -18.80
N THR A 108 12.17 -5.21 -18.12
CA THR A 108 12.22 -5.30 -16.66
C THR A 108 11.85 -3.95 -16.06
N VAL A 109 10.74 -3.91 -15.32
CA VAL A 109 10.28 -2.72 -14.62
C VAL A 109 10.45 -2.91 -13.12
N LYS A 110 10.94 -1.85 -12.46
CA LYS A 110 11.11 -1.82 -11.01
C LYS A 110 9.94 -1.07 -10.39
N HIS A 111 9.12 -1.78 -9.63
CA HIS A 111 8.01 -1.19 -8.89
C HIS A 111 8.36 -1.02 -7.42
N THR A 112 7.89 0.08 -6.85
CA THR A 112 8.04 0.37 -5.43
C THR A 112 6.66 0.42 -4.79
N PHE A 113 6.47 -0.41 -3.77
CA PHE A 113 5.20 -0.62 -3.09
C PHE A 113 5.32 -0.39 -1.59
N ALA A 114 4.17 -0.15 -0.97
CA ALA A 114 3.98 -0.24 0.46
C ALA A 114 2.95 -1.35 0.77
N MET A 115 3.25 -2.17 1.78
CA MET A 115 2.25 -3.01 2.43
C MET A 115 1.60 -2.19 3.54
N VAL A 116 0.29 -2.02 3.49
CA VAL A 116 -0.47 -1.19 4.44
C VAL A 116 -1.59 -1.97 5.11
N LYS A 117 -1.95 -1.55 6.32
CA LYS A 117 -3.22 -1.92 6.96
C LYS A 117 -4.16 -0.73 6.90
N TRP A 118 -5.35 -0.93 6.35
CA TRP A 118 -6.39 0.08 6.27
C TRP A 118 -7.16 0.14 7.58
N PHE A 119 -7.39 1.32 8.13
CA PHE A 119 -8.30 1.45 9.27
C PHE A 119 -9.73 1.23 8.78
N LYS A 120 -10.55 0.54 9.57
CA LYS A 120 -11.99 0.43 9.27
C LYS A 120 -12.65 1.81 9.36
N PRO A 121 -13.73 2.06 8.61
CA PRO A 121 -14.53 3.27 8.77
C PRO A 121 -15.06 3.38 10.22
N PRO A 122 -15.34 4.62 10.68
CA PRO A 122 -15.90 4.83 12.01
C PRO A 122 -17.25 4.09 12.17
N HIS A 123 -17.48 3.51 13.35
CA HIS A 123 -18.69 2.72 13.63
C HIS A 123 -19.92 3.60 13.93
N LEU A 124 -19.71 4.87 14.28
CA LEU A 124 -20.77 5.85 14.51
C LEU A 124 -20.45 7.15 13.78
N GLU A 125 -21.42 7.63 13.00
CA GLU A 125 -21.42 9.03 12.57
C GLU A 125 -21.82 9.90 13.77
N LEU A 126 -20.80 10.43 14.47
CA LEU A 126 -21.02 11.42 15.51
C LEU A 126 -21.32 12.77 14.83
N SER A 127 -22.59 13.01 14.54
CA SER A 127 -23.10 14.24 13.91
C SER A 127 -22.75 15.52 14.71
N SER A 128 -22.62 15.42 16.03
CA SER A 128 -22.13 16.50 16.90
C SER A 128 -20.63 16.77 16.78
N PHE A 129 -19.84 15.78 16.34
CA PHE A 129 -18.39 15.92 16.16
C PHE A 129 -18.03 16.63 14.85
N HIS A 130 -18.87 16.44 13.80
CA HIS A 130 -18.75 17.16 12.52
C HIS A 130 -18.84 18.69 12.67
N ILE A 131 -19.55 19.19 13.69
CA ILE A 131 -19.75 20.63 13.91
C ILE A 131 -18.58 21.28 14.66
N ALA A 132 -17.81 20.51 15.43
CA ALA A 132 -16.76 21.03 16.32
C ALA A 132 -15.32 20.87 15.80
N ALA A 133 -15.10 20.01 14.80
CA ALA A 133 -13.74 19.69 14.34
C ALA A 133 -13.64 19.66 12.81
N GLU A 134 -13.61 20.86 12.21
CA GLU A 134 -13.49 21.10 10.77
C GLU A 134 -12.24 20.46 10.12
N TYR A 135 -11.27 19.99 10.93
CA TYR A 135 -10.00 19.40 10.48
C TYR A 135 -9.64 18.06 11.14
N ILE A 136 -10.54 17.46 11.95
CA ILE A 136 -10.29 16.17 12.61
C ILE A 136 -11.26 15.14 12.07
N GLU A 137 -10.71 14.08 11.49
CA GLU A 137 -11.46 12.92 11.02
C GLU A 137 -11.31 11.75 11.99
N LEU A 138 -12.32 10.88 12.01
CA LEU A 138 -12.34 9.68 12.85
C LEU A 138 -12.17 8.43 12.00
N CYS A 139 -11.43 7.46 12.52
CA CYS A 139 -11.40 6.10 12.00
C CYS A 139 -11.51 5.09 13.13
N SER A 140 -11.92 3.86 12.85
CA SER A 140 -11.93 2.80 13.85
C SER A 140 -10.51 2.52 14.35
N SER A 141 -10.38 2.03 15.59
CA SER A 141 -9.12 1.47 16.08
C SER A 141 -8.77 0.12 15.46
N GLU A 142 -9.73 -0.51 14.78
CA GLU A 142 -9.54 -1.79 14.10
C GLU A 142 -9.06 -1.60 12.66
N PHE A 143 -8.30 -2.58 12.19
CA PHE A 143 -7.88 -2.67 10.80
C PHE A 143 -8.81 -3.58 10.00
N GLU A 144 -8.97 -3.27 8.71
CA GLU A 144 -9.53 -4.21 7.74
C GLU A 144 -8.64 -5.46 7.61
N GLU A 145 -9.25 -6.56 7.17
CA GLU A 145 -8.50 -7.77 6.84
C GLU A 145 -7.52 -7.52 5.69
N GLN A 146 -6.35 -8.15 5.79
CA GLN A 146 -5.32 -8.03 4.75
C GLN A 146 -5.83 -8.63 3.44
N SER A 147 -5.70 -7.89 2.35
CA SER A 147 -6.12 -8.30 1.03
C SER A 147 -5.16 -7.81 -0.05
N VAL A 148 -5.45 -8.08 -1.31
CA VAL A 148 -4.69 -7.56 -2.46
C VAL A 148 -4.59 -6.03 -2.41
N MET A 149 -5.63 -5.37 -1.90
CA MET A 149 -5.71 -3.91 -1.77
C MET A 149 -4.82 -3.36 -0.65
N SER A 150 -4.20 -4.22 0.17
CA SER A 150 -3.18 -3.82 1.15
C SER A 150 -1.82 -3.55 0.49
N ILE A 151 -1.62 -3.96 -0.76
CA ILE A 151 -0.43 -3.63 -1.54
C ILE A 151 -0.76 -2.40 -2.37
N ILE A 152 -0.11 -1.28 -2.07
CA ILE A 152 -0.30 -0.03 -2.82
C ILE A 152 1.00 0.41 -3.49
N PRO A 153 0.95 0.93 -4.72
CA PRO A 153 2.05 1.69 -5.28
C PRO A 153 2.40 2.88 -4.39
N MET A 154 3.69 3.21 -4.28
CA MET A 154 4.11 4.36 -3.47
C MET A 154 3.46 5.69 -3.87
N HIS A 155 3.13 5.86 -5.15
CA HIS A 155 2.47 7.07 -5.65
C HIS A 155 0.99 7.19 -5.24
N TYR A 156 0.41 6.15 -4.62
CA TYR A 156 -0.93 6.24 -4.01
C TYR A 156 -0.89 6.80 -2.59
N ILE A 157 0.31 6.91 -1.98
CA ILE A 157 0.47 7.59 -0.70
C ILE A 157 0.40 9.09 -0.96
N HIS A 158 -0.61 9.72 -0.37
CA HIS A 158 -0.90 11.12 -0.58
C HIS A 158 -0.15 12.01 0.42
N SER A 159 -0.31 11.74 1.72
CA SER A 159 0.32 12.54 2.76
C SER A 159 0.49 11.76 4.07
N PRO A 160 1.46 12.13 4.93
CA PRO A 160 1.48 11.66 6.30
C PRO A 160 0.28 12.22 7.08
N ILE A 161 -0.19 11.48 8.09
CA ILE A 161 -1.22 11.97 9.01
C ILE A 161 -0.71 11.99 10.45
N ALA A 162 -1.15 12.98 11.21
CA ALA A 162 -1.05 12.94 12.66
C ALA A 162 -2.23 12.15 13.20
N ILE A 163 -1.99 11.13 14.02
CA ILE A 163 -3.05 10.33 14.63
C ILE A 163 -2.96 10.35 16.15
N LYS A 164 -4.10 10.54 16.80
CA LYS A 164 -4.32 10.33 18.23
C LYS A 164 -5.07 9.01 18.40
N LEU A 165 -4.34 8.00 18.86
CA LEU A 165 -4.91 6.70 19.17
C LEU A 165 -5.83 6.78 20.39
N ASN A 166 -6.86 5.92 20.42
CA ASN A 166 -7.85 5.79 21.48
C ASN A 166 -8.43 7.14 21.91
N TYR A 167 -8.96 7.88 20.93
CA TYR A 167 -9.48 9.22 21.15
C TYR A 167 -10.86 9.18 21.81
N ILE A 168 -11.79 8.40 21.26
CA ILE A 168 -13.16 8.23 21.79
C ILE A 168 -13.74 6.90 21.31
N ASP A 169 -14.45 6.16 22.15
CA ASP A 169 -15.24 4.96 21.79
C ASP A 169 -14.57 4.01 20.77
N ASN A 170 -13.34 3.57 21.05
CA ASN A 170 -12.55 2.71 20.15
C ASN A 170 -12.32 3.31 18.74
N MET A 171 -12.27 4.63 18.65
CA MET A 171 -11.91 5.37 17.44
C MET A 171 -10.62 6.14 17.67
N HIS A 172 -9.90 6.35 16.57
CA HIS A 172 -8.75 7.22 16.49
C HIS A 172 -9.18 8.51 15.81
N ALA A 173 -8.57 9.61 16.26
CA ALA A 173 -8.71 10.90 15.60
C ALA A 173 -7.46 11.15 14.78
N PHE A 174 -7.61 11.57 13.53
CA PHE A 174 -6.46 11.95 12.71
C PHE A 174 -6.67 13.31 12.04
N VAL A 175 -5.55 13.96 11.78
CA VAL A 175 -5.48 15.24 11.08
C VAL A 175 -4.60 15.05 9.85
N LYS A 176 -5.12 15.50 8.71
CA LYS A 176 -4.37 15.58 7.46
C LYS A 176 -3.28 16.62 7.62
N MET A 177 -2.03 16.24 7.40
CA MET A 177 -0.96 17.23 7.37
C MET A 177 -1.10 18.07 6.09
N PRO A 178 -0.87 19.40 6.15
CA PRO A 178 -0.96 20.25 4.97
C PRO A 178 -0.02 19.75 3.88
N GLU A 179 -0.55 19.67 2.66
CA GLU A 179 0.27 19.50 1.47
C GLU A 179 1.23 20.69 1.40
N GLN A 180 2.54 20.43 1.40
CA GLN A 180 3.45 21.48 0.98
C GLN A 180 3.21 21.69 -0.52
N LEU A 181 2.51 22.78 -0.85
CA LEU A 181 2.39 23.29 -2.21
C LEU A 181 3.79 23.31 -2.82
N ILE A 182 3.98 22.53 -3.88
CA ILE A 182 5.11 22.72 -4.77
C ILE A 182 4.82 24.02 -5.53
N ILE A 183 5.40 25.12 -5.08
CA ILE A 183 5.42 26.41 -5.78
C ILE A 183 6.55 26.37 -6.81
#